data_AF-A0A8J7ZMV5-F1
#
_entry.id   AF-A0A8J7ZMV5-F1
#
_cell.length_a   1.000
_cell.length_b   1.000
_cell.length_c   1.000
_cell.angle_alpha   90.00
_cell.angle_beta   90.00
_cell.angle_gamma   90.00
#
_symmetry.space_group_name_H-M   'P 1'
#
loop_
_entity.id
_entity.type
_entity.pdbx_description
1 polymer ?
#
loop_
_entity_poly.entity_id
_entity_poly.type
_entity_poly.pdbx_seq_one_letter_code
_entity_poly.pdbx_strand_id
1 'polypeptide(L)'
;MAHELDDLFAGEPAPDAVLVTAPSRSDLRGFPERTVSALAGADDGCVVLTTDGPATDAASGLVRSTAMDAERVGAVDCTRGGASNASPERLAWRVSGPTNFSRAGTAVDECLDLLADRGAVRSHLLFDTLSTPLLLVDSDAVARFAHYLAGLAAERGGTSVLPAFTNRTNGRDLERLKHVADAHVRVRRRDGRQEVRCVGLPGVPREWVALAGSEASEAFGISVR
;
A
#
# COMPACT_ATOMS: atom_id res chain seq x y z
N MET A 1 -10.16 17.18 2.18
CA MET A 1 -9.92 16.10 1.20
C MET A 1 -9.39 14.84 1.88
N ALA A 2 -8.58 14.95 2.96
CA ALA A 2 -8.17 13.81 3.80
C ALA A 2 -9.29 13.27 4.72
N HIS A 3 -10.19 14.15 5.20
CA HIS A 3 -11.19 13.84 6.22
C HIS A 3 -12.03 12.57 6.00
N GLU A 4 -12.45 12.24 4.77
CA GLU A 4 -13.32 11.07 4.54
C GLU A 4 -12.59 9.73 4.71
N LEU A 5 -11.29 9.68 4.43
CA LEU A 5 -10.48 8.49 4.70
C LEU A 5 -10.02 8.47 6.16
N ASP A 6 -9.75 9.63 6.76
CA ASP A 6 -9.45 9.73 8.18
C ASP A 6 -10.64 9.19 9.00
N ASP A 7 -11.87 9.61 8.65
CA ASP A 7 -13.11 9.11 9.27
C ASP A 7 -13.31 7.59 9.07
N LEU A 8 -12.85 7.06 7.94
CA LEU A 8 -12.91 5.62 7.64
C LEU A 8 -12.04 4.79 8.59
N PHE A 9 -10.90 5.34 9.00
CA PHE A 9 -9.89 4.68 9.83
C PHE A 9 -9.80 5.25 11.25
N ALA A 10 -10.71 6.14 11.65
CA ALA A 10 -10.73 6.77 12.97
C ALA A 10 -11.01 5.80 14.15
N GLY A 11 -11.34 4.54 13.87
CA GLY A 11 -11.57 3.52 14.88
C GLY A 11 -10.27 3.01 15.51
N GLU A 12 -10.27 2.85 16.83
CA GLU A 12 -9.19 2.22 17.60
C GLU A 12 -9.58 0.77 17.99
N PRO A 13 -8.65 -0.21 17.93
CA PRO A 13 -7.30 -0.08 17.39
C PRO A 13 -7.30 0.00 15.84
N ALA A 14 -6.26 0.61 15.28
CA ALA A 14 -6.02 0.57 13.83
C ALA A 14 -5.84 -0.89 13.34
N PRO A 15 -6.25 -1.22 12.10
CA PRO A 15 -6.07 -2.56 11.55
C PRO A 15 -4.58 -2.87 11.33
N ASP A 16 -4.17 -4.12 11.53
CA ASP A 16 -2.81 -4.59 11.22
C ASP A 16 -2.62 -4.67 9.70
N ALA A 17 -3.67 -5.07 8.98
CA ALA A 17 -3.66 -5.15 7.53
C ALA A 17 -4.96 -4.65 6.87
N VAL A 18 -4.79 -3.87 5.80
CA VAL A 18 -5.87 -3.37 4.94
C VAL A 18 -5.66 -3.88 3.53
N LEU A 19 -6.56 -4.75 3.07
CA LEU A 19 -6.64 -5.15 1.66
C LEU A 19 -7.38 -4.08 0.88
N VAL A 20 -6.76 -3.55 -0.17
CA VAL A 20 -7.37 -2.55 -1.05
C VAL A 20 -7.58 -3.14 -2.43
N THR A 21 -8.82 -3.19 -2.93
CA THR A 21 -9.10 -3.77 -4.25
C THR A 21 -9.81 -2.81 -5.19
N ALA A 22 -9.41 -2.78 -6.44
CA ALA A 22 -10.15 -2.14 -7.53
C ALA A 22 -9.99 -2.91 -8.84
N PRO A 23 -10.75 -2.58 -9.90
CA PRO A 23 -10.59 -3.23 -11.19
C PRO A 23 -9.17 -3.12 -11.74
N SER A 24 -8.50 -1.97 -11.61
CA SER A 24 -7.18 -1.76 -12.21
C SER A 24 -6.28 -0.79 -11.41
N ARG A 25 -5.01 -0.66 -11.83
CA ARG A 25 -4.06 0.32 -11.26
C ARG A 25 -4.56 1.76 -11.39
N SER A 26 -5.19 2.12 -12.51
CA SER A 26 -5.72 3.48 -12.70
C SER A 26 -6.85 3.77 -11.72
N ASP A 27 -7.71 2.80 -11.43
CA ASP A 27 -8.77 2.91 -10.42
C ASP A 27 -8.23 3.13 -9.00
N LEU A 28 -7.06 2.57 -8.70
CA LEU A 28 -6.35 2.76 -7.42
C LEU A 28 -5.40 3.95 -7.38
N ARG A 29 -5.27 4.75 -8.45
CA ARG A 29 -4.29 5.83 -8.51
C ARG A 29 -4.34 6.75 -7.27
N GLY A 30 -3.24 6.80 -6.53
CA GLY A 30 -3.08 7.62 -5.32
C GLY A 30 -3.89 7.14 -4.12
N PHE A 31 -4.68 6.07 -4.23
CA PHE A 31 -5.54 5.59 -3.15
C PHE A 31 -4.76 4.86 -2.05
N PRO A 32 -3.84 3.92 -2.36
CA PRO A 32 -3.02 3.28 -1.34
C PRO A 32 -2.19 4.29 -0.52
N GLU A 33 -1.60 5.29 -1.17
CA GLU A 33 -0.81 6.33 -0.50
C GLU A 33 -1.68 7.21 0.41
N ARG A 34 -2.90 7.56 -0.02
CA ARG A 34 -3.88 8.24 0.84
C ARG A 34 -4.36 7.39 2.00
N THR A 35 -4.42 6.06 1.81
CA THR A 35 -4.77 5.13 2.89
C THR A 35 -3.68 5.14 3.96
N VAL A 36 -2.40 5.09 3.57
CA VAL A 36 -1.28 5.27 4.52
C VAL A 36 -1.35 6.64 5.19
N SER A 37 -1.62 7.71 4.43
CA SER A 37 -1.75 9.07 4.96
C SER A 37 -2.83 9.21 6.05
N ALA A 38 -3.95 8.51 5.90
CA ALA A 38 -5.02 8.50 6.89
C ALA A 38 -4.69 7.67 8.15
N LEU A 39 -3.78 6.70 8.03
CA LEU A 39 -3.39 5.79 9.10
C LEU A 39 -2.15 6.25 9.88
N ALA A 40 -1.32 7.09 9.27
CA ALA A 40 0.02 7.39 9.77
C ALA A 40 0.19 8.84 10.23
N GLY A 41 0.92 9.01 11.33
CA GLY A 41 1.39 10.29 11.82
C GLY A 41 2.66 10.78 11.11
N ALA A 42 3.04 12.04 11.37
CA ALA A 42 4.26 12.64 10.82
C ALA A 42 5.55 11.99 11.34
N ASP A 43 5.51 11.45 12.56
CA ASP A 43 6.65 10.77 13.20
C ASP A 43 6.68 9.26 12.94
N ASP A 44 5.74 8.74 12.15
CA ASP A 44 5.73 7.35 11.74
C ASP A 44 6.65 7.14 10.51
N GLY A 45 7.09 5.90 10.32
CA GLY A 45 7.84 5.45 9.16
C GLY A 45 6.98 4.59 8.24
N CYS A 46 7.40 4.45 6.97
CA CYS A 46 6.77 3.51 6.05
C CYS A 46 7.78 2.88 5.11
N VAL A 47 7.65 1.58 4.88
CA VAL A 47 8.38 0.87 3.83
C VAL A 47 7.48 0.71 2.63
N VAL A 48 7.98 1.00 1.43
CA VAL A 48 7.29 0.70 0.18
C VAL A 48 7.95 -0.51 -0.48
N LEU A 49 7.17 -1.57 -0.68
CA LEU A 49 7.60 -2.79 -1.36
C LEU A 49 7.01 -2.82 -2.77
N THR A 50 7.87 -2.81 -3.80
CA THR A 50 7.41 -2.83 -5.20
C THR A 50 7.75 -4.10 -5.93
N THR A 51 6.81 -4.57 -6.74
CA THR A 51 6.95 -5.72 -7.63
C THR A 51 6.73 -5.35 -9.10
N ASP A 52 6.13 -4.19 -9.34
CA ASP A 52 5.78 -3.62 -10.64
C ASP A 52 6.01 -2.09 -10.62
N GLY A 53 7.22 -1.70 -11.04
CA GLY A 53 7.69 -0.31 -11.14
C GLY A 53 8.82 0.04 -10.15
N PRO A 54 9.54 1.14 -10.38
CA PRO A 54 10.66 1.55 -9.53
C PRO A 54 10.20 1.92 -8.11
N ALA A 55 10.85 1.36 -7.09
CA ALA A 55 10.51 1.64 -5.70
C ALA A 55 10.72 3.12 -5.30
N THR A 56 11.68 3.80 -5.95
CA THR A 56 11.96 5.22 -5.73
C THR A 56 10.78 6.13 -6.09
N ASP A 57 10.05 5.79 -7.15
CA ASP A 57 8.89 6.57 -7.60
C ASP A 57 7.72 6.41 -6.64
N ALA A 58 7.51 5.18 -6.15
CA ALA A 58 6.49 4.85 -5.18
C ALA A 58 6.79 5.51 -3.81
N ALA A 59 8.03 5.42 -3.32
CA ALA A 59 8.48 6.12 -2.11
C ALA A 59 8.30 7.64 -2.22
N SER A 60 8.71 8.23 -3.35
CA SER A 60 8.52 9.68 -3.58
C SER A 60 7.03 10.05 -3.66
N GLY A 61 6.20 9.17 -4.23
CA GLY A 61 4.74 9.32 -4.24
C GLY A 61 4.14 9.31 -2.84
N LEU A 62 4.62 8.42 -1.98
CA LEU A 62 4.19 8.31 -0.59
C LEU A 62 4.59 9.54 0.22
N VAL A 63 5.85 10.00 0.12
CA VAL A 63 6.31 11.24 0.79
C VAL A 63 5.44 12.44 0.39
N ARG A 64 5.08 12.56 -0.90
CA ARG A 64 4.19 13.65 -1.35
C ARG A 64 2.74 13.54 -0.86
N SER A 65 2.32 12.35 -0.44
CA SER A 65 0.93 12.06 -0.06
C SER A 65 0.73 12.00 1.45
N THR A 66 1.80 12.02 2.23
CA THR A 66 1.80 11.87 3.69
C THR A 66 2.51 13.05 4.34
N ALA A 67 2.41 13.16 5.67
CA ALA A 67 3.18 14.15 6.44
C ALA A 67 4.58 13.64 6.85
N MET A 68 4.98 12.44 6.38
CA MET A 68 6.26 11.83 6.74
C MET A 68 7.42 12.53 6.03
N ASP A 69 8.54 12.64 6.72
CA ASP A 69 9.81 13.03 6.11
C ASP A 69 10.34 11.94 5.18
N ALA A 70 11.09 12.35 4.15
CA ALA A 70 11.70 11.41 3.21
C ALA A 70 12.66 10.42 3.89
N GLU A 71 13.29 10.81 5.00
CA GLU A 71 14.17 9.95 5.80
C GLU A 71 13.42 8.89 6.61
N ARG A 72 12.08 8.98 6.67
CA ARG A 72 11.17 8.01 7.30
C ARG A 72 10.47 7.11 6.27
N VAL A 73 10.84 7.20 4.99
CA VAL A 73 10.29 6.34 3.94
C VAL A 73 11.37 5.46 3.32
N GLY A 74 11.23 4.16 3.50
CA GLY A 74 12.10 3.15 2.90
C GLY A 74 11.52 2.52 1.64
N ALA A 75 12.38 1.92 0.83
CA ALA A 75 12.03 1.35 -0.46
C ALA A 75 12.68 -0.02 -0.67
N VAL A 76 11.87 -1.04 -0.96
CA VAL A 76 12.32 -2.39 -1.31
C VAL A 76 11.87 -2.69 -2.74
N ASP A 77 12.82 -2.74 -3.67
CA ASP A 77 12.56 -2.99 -5.09
C ASP A 77 12.73 -4.48 -5.43
N CYS A 78 11.62 -5.18 -5.72
CA CYS A 78 11.61 -6.57 -6.19
C CYS A 78 11.48 -6.69 -7.71
N THR A 79 11.54 -5.60 -8.49
CA THR A 79 11.39 -5.66 -9.94
C THR A 79 12.56 -6.37 -10.62
N ARG A 80 12.28 -7.06 -11.73
CA ARG A 80 13.33 -7.63 -12.57
C ARG A 80 14.04 -6.50 -13.32
N GLY A 81 15.35 -6.35 -13.09
CA GLY A 81 16.16 -5.37 -13.83
C GLY A 81 16.00 -3.92 -13.37
N GLY A 82 15.44 -3.66 -12.18
CA GLY A 82 15.29 -2.31 -11.60
C GLY A 82 16.56 -1.43 -11.71
N ALA A 83 16.37 -0.13 -11.87
CA ALA A 83 17.46 0.85 -11.99
C ALA A 83 17.94 1.37 -10.63
N SER A 84 17.26 1.01 -9.54
CA SER A 84 17.60 1.45 -8.18
C SER A 84 18.90 0.80 -7.68
N ASN A 85 19.79 1.63 -7.14
CA ASN A 85 20.97 1.17 -6.40
C ASN A 85 20.54 0.90 -4.95
N ALA A 86 20.77 -0.33 -4.48
CA ALA A 86 20.59 -0.66 -3.07
C ALA A 86 21.60 0.12 -2.21
N SER A 87 21.11 0.71 -1.13
CA SER A 87 21.83 1.57 -0.19
C SER A 87 21.03 1.56 1.12
N PRO A 88 21.32 0.63 2.05
CA PRO A 88 20.62 0.57 3.34
C PRO A 88 20.73 1.88 4.14
N GLU A 89 21.83 2.61 4.01
CA GLU A 89 21.98 3.94 4.62
C GLU A 89 20.99 4.98 4.06
N ARG A 90 20.46 4.76 2.87
CA ARG A 90 19.38 5.57 2.25
C ARG A 90 18.03 4.87 2.28
N LEU A 91 17.88 3.85 3.13
CA LEU A 91 16.68 3.02 3.23
C LEU A 91 16.25 2.41 1.89
N ALA A 92 17.19 1.99 1.06
CA ALA A 92 16.91 1.39 -0.25
C ALA A 92 17.45 -0.04 -0.34
N TRP A 93 16.59 -1.01 -0.60
CA TRP A 93 16.94 -2.41 -0.84
C TRP A 93 16.55 -2.86 -2.23
N ARG A 94 17.23 -3.91 -2.68
CA ARG A 94 16.93 -4.58 -3.94
C ARG A 94 16.86 -6.08 -3.74
N VAL A 95 15.82 -6.66 -4.33
CA VAL A 95 15.56 -8.09 -4.30
C VAL A 95 15.38 -8.59 -5.73
N SER A 96 15.94 -9.75 -6.03
CA SER A 96 15.98 -10.32 -7.38
C SER A 96 14.67 -10.98 -7.81
N GLY A 97 13.58 -10.22 -7.85
CA GLY A 97 12.32 -10.64 -8.44
C GLY A 97 11.12 -10.67 -7.48
N PRO A 98 9.90 -10.57 -8.02
CA PRO A 98 8.66 -10.35 -7.26
C PRO A 98 8.17 -11.59 -6.48
N THR A 99 8.80 -12.75 -6.67
CA THR A 99 8.44 -14.00 -5.99
C THR A 99 9.52 -14.47 -5.01
N ASN A 100 10.58 -13.67 -4.80
CA ASN A 100 11.62 -13.98 -3.83
C ASN A 100 11.22 -13.54 -2.42
N PHE A 101 10.13 -14.13 -1.92
CA PHE A 101 9.46 -13.73 -0.69
C PHE A 101 10.36 -13.75 0.53
N SER A 102 11.27 -14.72 0.64
CA SER A 102 12.20 -14.76 1.76
C SER A 102 13.13 -13.53 1.78
N ARG A 103 13.72 -13.17 0.63
CA ARG A 103 14.60 -11.98 0.57
C ARG A 103 13.84 -10.67 0.67
N ALA A 104 12.64 -10.61 0.10
CA ALA A 104 11.76 -9.45 0.25
C ALA A 104 11.35 -9.25 1.70
N GLY A 105 11.00 -10.34 2.40
CA GLY A 105 10.67 -10.32 3.81
C GLY A 105 11.82 -9.84 4.69
N THR A 106 13.03 -10.37 4.50
CA THR A 106 14.22 -9.91 5.21
C THR A 106 14.53 -8.43 4.94
N ALA A 107 14.45 -8.00 3.67
CA ALA A 107 14.71 -6.60 3.32
C ALA A 107 13.68 -5.64 3.93
N VAL A 108 12.40 -6.03 3.99
CA VAL A 108 11.36 -5.24 4.67
C VAL A 108 11.64 -5.17 6.17
N ASP A 109 11.93 -6.31 6.80
CA ASP A 109 12.22 -6.40 8.24
C ASP A 109 13.41 -5.50 8.63
N GLU A 110 14.54 -5.63 7.94
CA GLU A 110 15.73 -4.78 8.13
C GLU A 110 15.42 -3.29 7.92
N CYS A 111 14.59 -2.96 6.94
CA CYS A 111 14.21 -1.58 6.67
C CYS A 111 13.32 -1.01 7.78
N LEU A 112 12.37 -1.80 8.29
CA LEU A 112 11.50 -1.39 9.39
C LEU A 112 12.31 -1.20 10.69
N ASP A 113 13.29 -2.06 10.95
CA ASP A 113 14.23 -1.89 12.08
C ASP A 113 15.03 -0.60 11.96
N LEU A 114 15.58 -0.30 10.78
CA LEU A 114 16.32 0.94 10.58
C LEU A 114 15.44 2.20 10.70
N LEU A 115 14.15 2.11 10.36
CA LEU A 115 13.21 3.21 10.61
C LEU A 115 12.99 3.40 12.11
N ALA A 116 12.81 2.32 12.86
CA ALA A 116 12.67 2.37 14.33
C ALA A 116 13.94 2.93 14.99
N ASP A 117 15.13 2.50 14.55
CA ASP A 117 16.43 3.02 15.02
C ASP A 117 16.60 4.52 14.72
N ARG A 118 15.94 5.02 13.66
CA ARG A 118 15.88 6.44 13.30
C ARG A 118 14.75 7.21 14.00
N GLY A 119 14.04 6.56 14.93
CA GLY A 119 13.03 7.19 15.78
C GLY A 119 11.63 7.22 15.19
N ALA A 120 11.30 6.35 14.22
CA ALA A 120 9.92 6.17 13.80
C ALA A 120 9.06 5.62 14.97
N VAL A 121 7.92 6.26 15.24
CA VAL A 121 7.04 5.87 16.37
C VAL A 121 6.28 4.59 16.05
N ARG A 122 5.72 4.51 14.84
CA ARG A 122 5.18 3.28 14.23
C ARG A 122 5.78 3.09 12.85
N SER A 123 5.76 1.86 12.34
CA SER A 123 6.28 1.57 11.00
C SER A 123 5.27 0.83 10.12
N HIS A 124 4.77 1.54 9.12
CA HIS A 124 3.78 1.04 8.15
C HIS A 124 4.46 0.31 6.98
N LEU A 125 3.65 -0.42 6.22
CA LEU A 125 4.08 -1.04 4.97
C LEU A 125 3.08 -0.72 3.87
N LEU A 126 3.58 -0.32 2.70
CA LEU A 126 2.80 -0.22 1.47
C LEU A 126 3.34 -1.19 0.44
N PHE A 127 2.56 -2.19 0.08
CA PHE A 127 2.83 -3.03 -1.09
C PHE A 127 2.29 -2.30 -2.33
N ASP A 128 2.99 -2.31 -3.46
CA ASP A 128 2.47 -1.75 -4.70
C ASP A 128 1.24 -2.51 -5.25
N THR A 129 1.30 -3.84 -5.35
CA THR A 129 0.20 -4.72 -5.68
C THR A 129 0.53 -6.20 -5.44
N LEU A 130 -0.38 -6.93 -4.79
CA LEU A 130 -0.35 -8.39 -4.68
C LEU A 130 -0.69 -9.09 -5.99
N SER A 131 -1.28 -8.39 -6.96
CA SER A 131 -1.64 -9.00 -8.25
C SER A 131 -0.42 -9.42 -9.06
N THR A 132 0.73 -8.75 -8.92
CA THR A 132 1.95 -9.14 -9.64
C THR A 132 2.46 -10.52 -9.23
N PRO A 133 2.70 -10.83 -7.94
CA PRO A 133 3.12 -12.17 -7.55
C PRO A 133 2.05 -13.24 -7.81
N LEU A 134 0.75 -12.91 -7.75
CA LEU A 134 -0.34 -13.83 -8.11
C LEU A 134 -0.32 -14.28 -9.58
N LEU A 135 0.34 -13.55 -10.47
CA LEU A 135 0.54 -13.99 -11.87
C LEU A 135 1.62 -15.07 -12.00
N LEU A 136 2.43 -15.28 -10.96
CA LEU A 136 3.69 -16.02 -11.04
C LEU A 136 3.71 -17.24 -10.10
N VAL A 137 2.99 -17.17 -8.97
CA VAL A 137 2.91 -18.24 -7.97
C VAL A 137 1.47 -18.39 -7.47
N ASP A 138 1.20 -19.50 -6.77
CA ASP A 138 -0.13 -19.77 -6.22
C ASP A 138 -0.54 -18.76 -5.13
N SER A 139 -1.86 -18.63 -4.95
CA SER A 139 -2.44 -17.67 -4.00
C SER A 139 -2.19 -18.03 -2.53
N ASP A 140 -1.90 -19.29 -2.20
CA ASP A 140 -1.55 -19.66 -0.83
C ASP A 140 -0.15 -19.13 -0.47
N ALA A 141 0.81 -19.19 -1.39
CA ALA A 141 2.13 -18.61 -1.22
C ALA A 141 2.06 -17.07 -1.07
N VAL A 142 1.26 -16.39 -1.90
CA VAL A 142 1.06 -14.93 -1.79
C VAL A 142 0.37 -14.56 -0.49
N ALA A 143 -0.68 -15.28 -0.09
CA ALA A 143 -1.40 -15.01 1.15
C ALA A 143 -0.49 -15.18 2.39
N ARG A 144 0.33 -16.24 2.44
CA ARG A 144 1.31 -16.44 3.52
C ARG A 144 2.33 -15.31 3.58
N PHE A 145 2.83 -14.86 2.43
CA PHE A 145 3.79 -13.76 2.39
C PHE A 145 3.14 -12.43 2.82
N ALA A 146 1.94 -12.13 2.32
CA ALA A 146 1.19 -10.94 2.74
C ALA A 146 0.89 -10.95 4.25
N HIS A 147 0.56 -12.12 4.82
CA HIS A 147 0.35 -12.27 6.25
C HIS A 147 1.63 -12.06 7.06
N TYR A 148 2.75 -12.60 6.59
CA TYR A 148 4.06 -12.34 7.20
C TYR A 148 4.41 -10.85 7.20
N LEU A 149 4.24 -10.18 6.07
CA LEU A 149 4.47 -8.74 5.93
C LEU A 149 3.57 -7.90 6.86
N ALA A 150 2.29 -8.29 6.99
CA ALA A 150 1.37 -7.68 7.94
C ALA A 150 1.88 -7.79 9.38
N GLY A 151 2.36 -8.97 9.78
CA GLY A 151 2.97 -9.21 11.09
C GLY A 151 4.16 -8.28 11.37
N LEU A 152 5.07 -8.09 10.40
CA LEU A 152 6.23 -7.21 10.58
C LEU A 152 5.85 -5.77 10.90
N ALA A 153 4.85 -5.22 10.19
CA ALA A 153 4.37 -3.86 10.46
C ALA A 153 3.63 -3.79 11.81
N ALA A 154 2.77 -4.78 12.09
CA ALA A 154 1.96 -4.84 13.31
C ALA A 154 2.82 -4.95 14.57
N GLU A 155 3.92 -5.73 14.55
CA GLU A 155 4.90 -5.81 15.64
C GLU A 155 5.53 -4.45 15.97
N ARG A 156 5.53 -3.53 15.01
CA ARG A 156 6.02 -2.15 15.13
C ARG A 156 4.88 -1.13 15.20
N GLY A 157 3.68 -1.59 15.57
CA GLY A 157 2.47 -0.77 15.76
C GLY A 157 1.93 -0.11 14.49
N GLY A 158 2.40 -0.49 13.31
CA GLY A 158 1.97 0.05 12.03
C GLY A 158 1.02 -0.86 11.27
N THR A 159 0.44 -0.33 10.20
CA THR A 159 -0.52 -1.01 9.32
C THR A 159 0.11 -1.35 7.98
N SER A 160 -0.17 -2.54 7.45
CA SER A 160 0.12 -2.93 6.08
C SER A 160 -1.03 -2.60 5.12
N VAL A 161 -0.75 -1.81 4.08
CA VAL A 161 -1.67 -1.54 2.97
C VAL A 161 -1.32 -2.45 1.80
N LEU A 162 -2.27 -3.29 1.40
CA LEU A 162 -2.08 -4.40 0.46
C LEU A 162 -3.02 -4.26 -0.74
N PRO A 163 -2.61 -3.62 -1.85
CA PRO A 163 -3.45 -3.45 -3.02
C PRO A 163 -3.56 -4.72 -3.88
N ALA A 164 -4.70 -4.95 -4.54
CA ALA A 164 -4.88 -6.00 -5.55
C ALA A 164 -5.90 -5.60 -6.62
N PHE A 165 -5.69 -6.06 -7.86
CA PHE A 165 -6.56 -5.78 -9.01
C PHE A 165 -7.57 -6.91 -9.24
N THR A 166 -8.86 -6.57 -9.23
CA THR A 166 -9.95 -7.55 -9.39
C THR A 166 -10.15 -8.01 -10.83
N ASN A 167 -9.59 -7.32 -11.83
CA ASN A 167 -9.62 -7.79 -13.22
C ASN A 167 -8.50 -8.79 -13.54
N ARG A 168 -7.46 -8.88 -12.69
CA ARG A 168 -6.32 -9.81 -12.85
C ARG A 168 -6.38 -10.96 -11.85
N THR A 169 -7.09 -10.79 -10.74
CA THR A 169 -7.16 -11.77 -9.67
C THR A 169 -8.52 -12.44 -9.71
N ASN A 170 -8.54 -13.77 -9.83
CA ASN A 170 -9.81 -14.51 -9.83
C ASN A 170 -10.48 -14.46 -8.44
N GLY A 171 -11.77 -14.77 -8.39
CA GLY A 171 -12.55 -14.67 -7.14
C GLY A 171 -12.02 -15.54 -6.01
N ARG A 172 -11.53 -16.75 -6.31
CA ARG A 172 -10.99 -17.67 -5.30
C ARG A 172 -9.72 -17.09 -4.65
N ASP A 173 -8.82 -16.55 -5.46
CA ASP A 173 -7.57 -15.96 -4.96
C ASP A 173 -7.85 -14.68 -4.16
N LEU A 174 -8.82 -13.87 -4.59
CA LEU A 174 -9.27 -12.71 -3.81
C LEU A 174 -9.87 -13.10 -2.45
N GLU A 175 -10.69 -14.15 -2.37
CA GLU A 175 -11.23 -14.60 -1.07
C GLU A 175 -10.11 -15.02 -0.11
N ARG A 176 -9.05 -15.67 -0.60
CA ARG A 176 -7.89 -15.99 0.25
C ARG A 176 -7.20 -14.74 0.79
N LEU A 177 -6.97 -13.74 -0.06
CA LEU A 177 -6.36 -12.48 0.36
C LEU A 177 -7.20 -11.74 1.41
N LYS A 178 -8.53 -11.83 1.34
CA LYS A 178 -9.40 -11.21 2.36
C LYS A 178 -9.19 -11.78 3.75
N HIS A 179 -8.82 -13.06 3.87
CA HIS A 179 -8.55 -13.66 5.17
C HIS A 179 -7.22 -13.21 5.79
N VAL A 180 -6.38 -12.49 5.03
CA VAL A 180 -5.12 -11.93 5.52
C VAL A 180 -5.32 -10.57 6.20
N ALA A 181 -6.37 -9.84 5.84
CA ALA A 181 -6.58 -8.46 6.25
C ALA A 181 -7.75 -8.30 7.22
N ASP A 182 -7.60 -7.41 8.19
CA ASP A 182 -8.66 -7.04 9.13
C ASP A 182 -9.74 -6.20 8.44
N ALA A 183 -9.33 -5.42 7.44
CA ALA A 183 -10.21 -4.58 6.65
C ALA A 183 -10.06 -4.83 5.14
N HIS A 184 -11.18 -4.87 4.43
CA HIS A 184 -11.25 -4.90 2.99
C HIS A 184 -11.89 -3.62 2.44
N VAL A 185 -11.08 -2.77 1.83
CA VAL A 185 -11.52 -1.55 1.15
C VAL A 185 -11.63 -1.81 -0.35
N ARG A 186 -12.85 -1.67 -0.87
CA ARG A 186 -13.14 -1.78 -2.29
C ARG A 186 -13.23 -0.39 -2.88
N VAL A 187 -12.53 -0.17 -3.98
CA VAL A 187 -12.51 1.09 -4.72
C VAL A 187 -13.09 0.84 -6.11
N ARG A 188 -13.92 1.76 -6.57
CA ARG A 188 -14.37 1.79 -7.97
C ARG A 188 -14.41 3.23 -8.47
N ARG A 189 -14.42 3.41 -9.78
CA ARG A 189 -14.80 4.68 -10.39
C ARG A 189 -16.23 4.64 -10.89
N ARG A 190 -16.98 5.70 -10.59
CA ARG A 190 -18.33 5.94 -11.10
C ARG A 190 -18.48 7.43 -11.38
N ASP A 191 -18.92 7.78 -12.59
CA ASP A 191 -19.15 9.17 -13.00
C ASP A 191 -17.95 10.10 -12.72
N GLY A 192 -16.73 9.60 -13.00
CA GLY A 192 -15.47 10.33 -12.80
C GLY A 192 -14.96 10.38 -11.35
N ARG A 193 -15.75 9.93 -10.36
CA ARG A 193 -15.40 9.95 -8.94
C ARG A 193 -14.95 8.58 -8.45
N GLN A 194 -14.05 8.57 -7.46
CA GLN A 194 -13.72 7.34 -6.74
C GLN A 194 -14.79 7.13 -5.67
N GLU A 195 -15.38 5.93 -5.64
CA GLU A 195 -16.24 5.48 -4.56
C GLU A 195 -15.53 4.37 -3.80
N VAL A 196 -15.71 4.36 -2.48
CA VAL A 196 -15.15 3.36 -1.59
C VAL A 196 -16.25 2.61 -0.86
N ARG A 197 -15.98 1.36 -0.54
CA ARG A 197 -16.79 0.56 0.36
C ARG A 197 -15.86 -0.26 1.24
N CYS A 198 -16.04 -0.17 2.55
CA CYS A 198 -15.21 -0.90 3.49
C CYS A 198 -16.03 -2.00 4.20
N VAL A 199 -15.34 -3.09 4.50
CA VAL A 199 -15.82 -4.22 5.31
C VAL A 199 -14.71 -4.58 6.29
N GLY A 200 -15.05 -4.93 7.53
CA GLY A 200 -14.08 -5.38 8.54
C GLY A 200 -13.81 -4.36 9.64
N LEU A 201 -14.05 -3.07 9.38
CA LEU A 201 -13.91 -2.02 10.40
C LEU A 201 -15.24 -1.77 11.15
N PRO A 202 -15.21 -1.59 12.49
CA PRO A 202 -16.39 -1.26 13.28
C PRO A 202 -16.86 0.18 13.00
N GLY A 203 -18.18 0.40 13.02
CA GLY A 203 -18.75 1.75 12.86
C GLY A 203 -18.71 2.32 11.44
N VAL A 204 -18.10 1.63 10.49
CA VAL A 204 -17.94 2.09 9.10
C VAL A 204 -19.14 1.73 8.22
N PRO A 205 -19.65 2.64 7.38
CA PRO A 205 -20.71 2.35 6.43
C PRO A 205 -20.35 1.19 5.50
N ARG A 206 -21.24 0.21 5.43
CA ARG A 206 -21.10 -0.94 4.52
C ARG A 206 -21.56 -0.65 3.09
N GLU A 207 -21.98 0.57 2.81
CA GLU A 207 -22.41 1.03 1.48
C GLU A 207 -21.28 1.72 0.73
N TRP A 208 -21.53 2.07 -0.54
CA TRP A 208 -20.56 2.81 -1.32
C TRP A 208 -20.64 4.30 -0.94
N VAL A 209 -19.51 4.86 -0.54
CA VAL A 209 -19.33 6.28 -0.23
C VAL A 209 -18.52 6.91 -1.36
N ALA A 210 -19.04 7.97 -1.97
CA ALA A 210 -18.27 8.74 -2.93
C ALA A 210 -17.21 9.56 -2.20
N LEU A 211 -15.96 9.46 -2.63
CA LEU A 211 -14.94 10.37 -2.15
C LEU A 211 -15.07 11.69 -2.88
N ALA A 212 -14.98 12.79 -2.13
CA ALA A 212 -14.85 14.12 -2.69
C ALA A 212 -13.68 14.12 -3.70
N GLY A 213 -14.00 14.38 -4.96
CA GLY A 213 -13.07 14.21 -6.06
C GLY A 213 -11.82 15.07 -5.88
N SER A 214 -10.66 14.47 -6.14
CA SER A 214 -9.50 15.24 -6.59
C SER A 214 -9.87 15.90 -7.92
N GLU A 215 -10.39 17.12 -7.89
CA GLU A 215 -10.54 18.02 -9.05
C GLU A 215 -9.16 18.47 -9.58
N ALA A 216 -8.28 17.51 -9.86
CA ALA A 216 -6.97 17.75 -10.47
C ALA A 216 -6.85 16.91 -11.75
N SER A 217 -7.86 16.98 -12.63
CA SER A 217 -7.74 16.47 -14.00
C SER A 217 -8.53 17.25 -15.05
N GLU A 218 -8.83 18.54 -14.81
CA GLU A 218 -9.34 19.46 -15.85
C GLU A 218 -8.49 20.73 -16.04
N ALA A 219 -7.37 20.89 -15.31
CA ALA A 219 -6.50 22.06 -15.44
C ALA A 219 -5.38 21.93 -16.50
N PHE A 220 -5.17 20.76 -17.10
CA PHE A 220 -4.24 20.63 -18.23
C PHE A 220 -4.99 20.63 -19.56
N GLY A 221 -5.51 21.81 -19.90
CA GLY A 221 -5.81 22.19 -21.27
C GLY A 221 -4.51 22.27 -22.07
N ILE A 222 -4.00 21.12 -22.55
CA ILE A 222 -3.04 21.11 -23.64
C ILE A 222 -3.87 21.28 -24.92
N SER A 223 -3.95 22.53 -25.36
CA SER A 223 -4.37 22.88 -26.72
C SER A 223 -3.43 22.18 -27.71
N VAL A 224 -3.93 21.18 -28.40
CA VAL A 224 -3.28 20.64 -29.59
C VAL A 224 -3.38 21.70 -30.69
N ARG A 225 -2.25 22.29 -31.06
CA ARG A 225 -2.01 22.82 -32.39
C ARG A 225 -0.93 21.98 -33.04
#